data_AF-A0AAD4VZZ1-F1
#
_entry.id   AF-A0AAD4VZZ1-F1
#
_cell.length_a   1.000
_cell.length_b   1.000
_cell.length_c   1.000
_cell.angle_alpha   90.00
_cell.angle_beta   90.00
_cell.angle_gamma   90.00
#
_symmetry.space_group_name_H-M   'P 1'
#
loop_
_entity.id
_entity.type
_entity.pdbx_description
1 polymer ?
#
loop_
_entity_poly.entity_id
_entity_poly.type
_entity_poly.pdbx_seq_one_letter_code
_entity_poly.pdbx_strand_id
1 'polypeptide(L)'
;MNKVSHNQIAKPQIARSTANYHPNIWGDRFINYEYSDDNITHAHKQVDELKEIVRREVFTNLKAGGDGFAHQLKLIDVIHRLGVAYHFEREIEEALELIHGTTYHDNYDSDLHSVALGSRLLRQHGYNVSSDIFNQFKDANGNFKESLTANVSAQISQALERPLLKCLARLGARNYLSIYQDEVSHNETLLKLAKLDFNLVQSLHKKELSEITRWWKEVDFERKLPFGRDRIVELWDVNCMDELPDYMQIYYQTLLNLFNEVEDEMVKQGNSYRIYHAKEAAKASCRAYFAAARWLHEGCIPSMEEYMHVGKLMKDIVTSLYIDPVPL
;
A
#
# COMPACT_ATOMS: atom_id res chain seq x y z
N MET A 1 66.39 -19.63 25.18
CA MET A 1 66.47 -18.87 23.91
C MET A 1 65.94 -19.81 22.84
N ASN A 2 64.79 -19.65 22.18
CA ASN A 2 64.07 -18.46 21.72
C ASN A 2 62.54 -18.70 21.82
N LYS A 3 61.78 -17.71 22.31
CA LYS A 3 60.33 -17.64 22.09
C LYS A 3 60.09 -16.92 20.76
N VAL A 4 59.46 -17.60 19.82
CA VAL A 4 58.96 -17.00 18.59
C VAL A 4 57.76 -16.12 18.96
N SER A 5 57.91 -14.82 18.81
CA SER A 5 56.86 -13.82 18.97
C SER A 5 55.88 -13.92 17.81
N HIS A 6 54.63 -14.32 18.09
CA HIS A 6 53.52 -14.10 17.17
C HIS A 6 53.26 -12.60 17.04
N ASN A 7 53.67 -12.02 15.91
CA ASN A 7 53.22 -10.70 15.48
C ASN A 7 51.73 -10.78 15.17
N GLN A 8 50.89 -10.17 16.02
CA GLN A 8 49.52 -9.82 15.65
C GLN A 8 49.60 -8.74 14.57
N ILE A 9 49.30 -9.12 13.33
CA ILE A 9 49.11 -8.17 12.23
C ILE A 9 47.88 -7.34 12.59
N ALA A 10 48.08 -6.07 12.92
CA ALA A 10 47.00 -5.13 13.20
C ALA A 10 46.10 -5.04 11.95
N LYS A 11 44.78 -5.26 12.13
CA LYS A 11 43.79 -5.08 11.07
C LYS A 11 43.89 -3.64 10.53
N PRO A 12 43.96 -3.43 9.20
CA PRO A 12 44.03 -2.09 8.64
C PRO A 12 42.82 -1.27 9.11
N GLN A 13 43.08 -0.05 9.56
CA GLN A 13 42.05 0.86 10.05
C GLN A 13 41.32 1.44 8.83
N ILE A 14 40.21 0.81 8.45
CA ILE A 14 39.37 1.24 7.33
C ILE A 14 38.63 2.52 7.74
N ALA A 15 38.96 3.65 7.10
CA ALA A 15 38.21 4.89 7.26
C ALA A 15 36.83 4.75 6.61
N ARG A 16 35.76 4.82 7.41
CA ARG A 16 34.39 4.74 6.91
C ARG A 16 33.83 6.13 6.69
N SER A 17 32.98 6.26 5.66
CA SER A 17 32.13 7.44 5.48
C SER A 17 31.29 7.69 6.74
N THR A 18 31.19 8.94 7.16
CA THR A 18 30.31 9.33 8.27
C THR A 18 28.86 9.40 7.80
N ALA A 19 27.95 8.81 8.58
CA ALA A 19 26.52 8.94 8.35
C ALA A 19 25.99 10.21 9.02
N ASN A 20 25.28 11.06 8.27
CA ASN A 20 24.70 12.32 8.76
C ASN A 20 23.16 12.26 8.78
N TYR A 21 22.59 11.11 9.14
CA TYR A 21 21.14 10.94 9.16
C TYR A 21 20.50 11.63 10.37
N HIS A 22 19.34 12.27 10.17
CA HIS A 22 18.56 12.79 11.28
C HIS A 22 18.05 11.65 12.16
N PRO A 23 18.04 11.81 13.50
CA PRO A 23 17.49 10.82 14.42
C PRO A 23 16.00 10.60 14.16
N ASN A 24 15.47 9.48 14.67
CA ASN A 24 14.05 9.19 14.62
C ASN A 24 13.25 10.28 15.33
N ILE A 25 12.27 10.85 14.61
CA ILE A 25 11.44 11.96 15.09
C ILE A 25 10.32 11.50 16.05
N TRP A 26 10.04 10.20 16.09
CA TRP A 26 8.97 9.60 16.89
C TRP A 26 9.43 9.15 18.27
N GLY A 27 10.74 8.92 18.45
CA GLY A 27 11.31 8.39 19.68
C GLY A 27 10.57 7.14 20.15
N ASP A 28 10.18 7.12 21.42
CA ASP A 28 9.54 5.97 22.07
C ASP A 28 8.00 6.06 22.07
N ARG A 29 7.43 7.01 21.32
CA ARG A 29 5.99 7.34 21.34
C ARG A 29 5.07 6.15 21.08
N PHE A 30 5.52 5.19 20.26
CA PHE A 30 4.71 4.03 19.85
C PHE A 30 5.02 2.75 20.64
N ILE A 31 6.01 2.75 21.55
CA ILE A 31 6.39 1.54 22.31
C ILE A 31 5.24 1.05 23.20
N ASN A 32 4.56 1.99 23.86
CA ASN A 32 3.52 1.69 24.82
C ASN A 32 2.16 2.02 24.22
N TYR A 33 1.53 1.03 23.60
CA TYR A 33 0.13 1.10 23.21
C TYR A 33 -0.68 0.08 24.00
N GLU A 34 -1.25 0.52 25.12
CA GLU A 34 -2.24 -0.23 25.88
C GLU A 34 -3.63 0.21 25.42
N TYR A 35 -4.33 -0.67 24.71
CA TYR A 35 -5.71 -0.46 24.34
C TYR A 35 -6.52 -1.65 24.85
N SER A 36 -7.61 -1.36 25.57
CA SER A 36 -8.44 -2.40 26.18
C SER A 36 -9.07 -3.30 25.10
N ASP A 37 -8.83 -4.60 25.21
CA ASP A 37 -9.42 -5.61 24.32
C ASP A 37 -10.97 -5.61 24.37
N ASP A 38 -11.57 -5.20 25.50
CA ASP A 38 -13.02 -5.06 25.64
C ASP A 38 -13.57 -3.95 24.75
N ASN A 39 -12.87 -2.81 24.66
CA ASN A 39 -13.24 -1.71 23.78
C ASN A 39 -13.12 -2.09 22.31
N ILE A 40 -12.11 -2.89 21.94
CA ILE A 40 -11.93 -3.42 20.59
C ILE A 40 -13.08 -4.37 20.24
N THR A 41 -13.43 -5.27 21.15
CA THR A 41 -14.50 -6.25 20.95
C THR A 41 -15.85 -5.56 20.78
N HIS A 42 -16.14 -4.55 21.61
CA HIS A 42 -17.36 -3.76 21.48
C HIS A 42 -17.43 -2.96 20.16
N ALA A 43 -16.31 -2.39 19.72
CA ALA A 43 -16.23 -1.68 18.45
C ALA A 43 -16.41 -2.62 17.25
N HIS A 44 -15.82 -3.83 17.28
CA HIS A 44 -16.04 -4.86 16.26
C HIS A 44 -17.52 -5.20 16.12
N LYS A 45 -18.20 -5.45 17.25
CA LYS A 45 -19.63 -5.78 17.24
C LYS A 45 -20.48 -4.67 16.60
N GLN A 46 -20.24 -3.41 16.96
CA GLN A 46 -20.94 -2.27 16.35
C GLN A 46 -20.66 -2.17 14.85
N VAL A 47 -19.41 -2.39 14.44
CA VAL A 47 -19.02 -2.37 13.03
C VAL A 47 -19.74 -3.48 12.26
N ASP A 48 -19.84 -4.69 12.82
CA ASP A 48 -20.56 -5.81 12.18
C ASP A 48 -22.07 -5.54 12.07
N GLU A 49 -22.68 -4.97 13.10
CA GLU A 49 -24.09 -4.54 13.04
C GLU A 49 -24.32 -3.49 11.94
N LEU A 50 -23.46 -2.48 11.87
CA LEU A 50 -23.53 -1.44 10.84
C LEU A 50 -23.28 -1.98 9.43
N LYS A 51 -22.41 -2.99 9.25
CA LYS A 51 -22.23 -3.65 7.94
C LYS A 51 -23.54 -4.25 7.45
N GLU A 52 -24.28 -4.95 8.30
CA GLU A 52 -25.56 -5.55 7.91
C GLU A 52 -26.63 -4.51 7.60
N ILE A 53 -26.66 -3.40 8.33
CA ILE A 53 -27.58 -2.29 8.05
C ILE A 53 -27.24 -1.65 6.70
N VAL A 54 -25.96 -1.31 6.47
CA VAL A 54 -25.50 -0.77 5.18
C VAL A 54 -25.80 -1.75 4.05
N ARG A 55 -25.51 -3.05 4.21
CA ARG A 55 -25.83 -4.06 3.19
C ARG A 55 -27.31 -4.06 2.81
N ARG A 56 -28.20 -3.91 3.79
CA ARG A 56 -29.65 -3.84 3.56
C ARG A 56 -30.08 -2.52 2.93
N GLU A 57 -29.70 -1.40 3.52
CA GLU A 57 -30.17 -0.07 3.10
C GLU A 57 -29.53 0.42 1.79
N VAL A 58 -28.26 0.11 1.58
CA VAL A 58 -27.51 0.56 0.40
C VAL A 58 -27.72 -0.45 -0.73
N PHE A 59 -27.31 -1.71 -0.55
CA PHE A 59 -27.23 -2.65 -1.68
C PHE A 59 -28.56 -3.31 -2.06
N THR A 60 -29.55 -3.38 -1.17
CA THR A 60 -30.88 -3.90 -1.56
C THR A 60 -31.63 -2.90 -2.44
N ASN A 61 -31.45 -1.60 -2.18
CA ASN A 61 -31.99 -0.53 -3.02
C ASN A 61 -31.32 -0.50 -4.40
N LEU A 62 -30.03 -0.87 -4.49
CA LEU A 62 -29.34 -1.02 -5.78
C LEU A 62 -29.95 -2.11 -6.67
N LYS A 63 -30.55 -3.17 -6.10
CA LYS A 63 -31.20 -4.26 -6.85
C LYS A 63 -32.63 -3.90 -7.30
N ALA A 64 -33.25 -2.88 -6.74
CA ALA A 64 -34.66 -2.53 -6.98
C ALA A 64 -34.89 -1.66 -8.24
N GLY A 65 -33.84 -1.25 -8.97
CA GLY A 65 -33.94 -0.60 -10.29
C GLY A 65 -34.56 0.80 -10.31
N GLY A 66 -34.86 1.41 -9.16
CA GLY A 66 -35.60 2.68 -9.07
C GLY A 66 -34.79 3.96 -9.32
N ASP A 67 -33.51 4.01 -8.92
CA ASP A 67 -32.77 5.29 -8.81
C ASP A 67 -31.73 5.53 -9.93
N GLY A 68 -31.68 4.66 -10.95
CA GLY A 68 -30.79 4.78 -12.11
C GLY A 68 -29.31 4.47 -11.83
N PHE A 69 -28.60 3.97 -12.85
CA PHE A 69 -27.19 3.53 -12.73
C PHE A 69 -26.23 4.62 -12.23
N ALA A 70 -26.54 5.90 -12.50
CA ALA A 70 -25.75 7.02 -12.02
C ALA A 70 -25.72 7.11 -10.48
N HIS A 71 -26.84 6.85 -9.81
CA HIS A 71 -26.89 6.83 -8.34
C HIS A 71 -26.08 5.66 -7.78
N GLN A 72 -26.23 4.48 -8.39
CA GLN A 72 -25.50 3.28 -8.00
C GLN A 72 -23.98 3.44 -8.12
N LEU A 73 -23.50 4.00 -9.22
CA LEU A 73 -22.08 4.29 -9.44
C LEU A 73 -21.53 5.28 -8.41
N LYS A 74 -22.29 6.34 -8.09
CA LYS A 74 -21.90 7.31 -7.05
C LYS A 74 -21.76 6.65 -5.68
N LEU A 75 -22.69 5.78 -5.33
CA LEU A 75 -22.69 5.09 -4.04
C LEU A 75 -21.51 4.11 -3.93
N ILE A 76 -21.22 3.35 -4.99
CA ILE A 76 -20.05 2.48 -5.06
C ILE A 76 -18.76 3.31 -4.93
N ASP A 77 -18.68 4.47 -5.58
CA ASP A 77 -17.52 5.37 -5.48
C ASP A 77 -17.31 5.88 -4.05
N VAL A 78 -18.40 6.31 -3.39
CA VAL A 78 -18.37 6.74 -1.99
C VAL A 78 -17.84 5.63 -1.08
N ILE A 79 -18.32 4.39 -1.26
CA ILE A 79 -17.89 3.23 -0.46
C ILE A 79 -16.39 2.94 -0.64
N HIS A 80 -15.88 3.01 -1.87
CA HIS A 80 -14.44 2.86 -2.15
C HIS A 80 -13.64 4.00 -1.52
N ARG A 81 -14.09 5.24 -1.70
CA ARG A 81 -13.40 6.43 -1.18
C ARG A 81 -13.42 6.50 0.34
N LEU A 82 -14.45 5.99 1.01
CA LEU A 82 -14.50 5.87 2.47
C LEU A 82 -13.61 4.74 3.01
N GLY A 83 -13.06 3.90 2.13
CA GLY A 83 -12.14 2.83 2.50
C GLY A 83 -12.82 1.63 3.16
N VAL A 84 -14.12 1.43 2.93
CA VAL A 84 -14.90 0.31 3.51
C VAL A 84 -15.39 -0.69 2.46
N ALA A 85 -14.96 -0.55 1.20
CA ALA A 85 -15.34 -1.44 0.09
C ALA A 85 -14.99 -2.91 0.33
N TYR A 86 -13.91 -3.20 1.08
CA TYR A 86 -13.47 -4.57 1.38
C TYR A 86 -14.47 -5.38 2.20
N HIS A 87 -15.47 -4.75 2.83
CA HIS A 87 -16.56 -5.45 3.52
C HIS A 87 -17.72 -5.85 2.59
N PHE A 88 -17.72 -5.34 1.36
CA PHE A 88 -18.85 -5.42 0.42
C PHE A 88 -18.40 -5.85 -0.99
N GLU A 89 -17.26 -6.54 -1.11
CA GLU A 89 -16.65 -6.87 -2.41
C GLU A 89 -17.63 -7.61 -3.32
N ARG A 90 -18.32 -8.63 -2.79
CA ARG A 90 -19.33 -9.39 -3.53
C ARG A 90 -20.50 -8.52 -3.99
N GLU A 91 -21.06 -7.70 -3.10
CA GLU A 91 -22.19 -6.84 -3.47
C GLU A 91 -21.80 -5.75 -4.49
N ILE A 92 -20.56 -5.26 -4.42
CA ILE A 92 -19.99 -4.33 -5.41
C ILE A 92 -19.80 -5.04 -6.76
N GLU A 93 -19.26 -6.26 -6.76
CA GLU A 93 -19.06 -7.05 -7.98
C GLU A 93 -20.38 -7.35 -8.69
N GLU A 94 -21.39 -7.84 -7.96
CA GLU A 94 -22.75 -8.07 -8.49
C GLU A 94 -23.35 -6.80 -9.10
N ALA A 95 -23.16 -5.66 -8.43
CA ALA A 95 -23.64 -4.36 -8.90
C ALA A 95 -22.94 -3.91 -10.18
N LEU A 96 -21.61 -4.04 -10.25
CA LEU A 96 -20.82 -3.66 -11.42
C LEU A 96 -21.08 -4.57 -12.61
N GLU A 97 -21.31 -5.87 -12.39
CA GLU A 97 -21.68 -6.82 -13.43
C GLU A 97 -23.02 -6.43 -14.08
N LEU A 98 -24.02 -6.08 -13.27
CA LEU A 98 -25.32 -5.60 -13.76
C LEU A 98 -25.17 -4.31 -14.58
N ILE A 99 -24.39 -3.35 -14.08
CA ILE A 99 -24.11 -2.09 -14.78
C ILE A 99 -23.39 -2.37 -16.10
N HIS A 100 -22.39 -3.26 -16.11
CA HIS A 100 -21.66 -3.62 -17.31
C HIS A 100 -22.59 -4.26 -18.35
N GLY A 101 -23.42 -5.23 -17.96
CA GLY A 101 -24.34 -5.90 -18.88
C GLY A 101 -25.38 -4.98 -19.51
N THR A 102 -25.75 -3.89 -18.85
CA THR A 102 -26.79 -2.95 -19.29
C THR A 102 -26.22 -1.72 -20.02
N THR A 103 -25.07 -1.20 -19.60
CA THR A 103 -24.44 0.03 -20.14
C THR A 103 -23.95 -0.13 -21.59
N TYR A 104 -23.68 -1.36 -22.05
CA TYR A 104 -23.18 -1.62 -23.42
C TYR A 104 -24.25 -1.85 -24.48
N HIS A 105 -25.52 -2.01 -24.08
CA HIS A 105 -26.59 -2.34 -25.03
C HIS A 105 -27.53 -1.18 -25.33
N ASP A 106 -27.70 -0.22 -24.42
CA ASP A 106 -28.63 0.89 -24.62
C ASP A 106 -27.93 2.26 -24.50
N ASN A 107 -27.95 3.00 -25.60
CA ASN A 107 -27.41 4.35 -25.75
C ASN A 107 -28.23 5.36 -24.91
N TYR A 108 -28.05 5.36 -23.60
CA TYR A 108 -28.66 6.35 -22.71
C TYR A 108 -27.88 7.67 -22.74
N ASP A 109 -28.62 8.78 -22.76
CA ASP A 109 -28.18 10.16 -22.56
C ASP A 109 -27.62 10.35 -21.13
N SER A 110 -26.48 9.71 -20.86
CA SER A 110 -25.80 9.76 -19.59
C SER A 110 -24.82 10.93 -19.61
N ASP A 111 -24.85 11.76 -18.59
CA ASP A 111 -23.92 12.87 -18.45
C ASP A 111 -22.45 12.40 -18.38
N LEU A 112 -21.51 13.29 -18.73
CA LEU A 112 -20.08 12.98 -18.75
C LEU A 112 -19.57 12.42 -17.42
N HIS A 113 -20.08 12.91 -16.29
CA HIS A 113 -19.63 12.46 -14.97
C HIS A 113 -20.03 11.01 -14.74
N SER A 114 -21.26 10.63 -15.06
CA SER A 114 -21.75 9.24 -14.95
C SER A 114 -20.96 8.28 -15.84
N VAL A 115 -20.70 8.64 -17.10
CA VAL A 115 -19.91 7.81 -18.04
C VAL A 115 -18.45 7.68 -17.58
N ALA A 116 -17.82 8.78 -17.15
CA ALA A 116 -16.46 8.77 -16.64
C ALA A 116 -16.32 7.94 -15.36
N LEU A 117 -17.30 8.06 -14.46
CA LEU A 117 -17.36 7.31 -13.21
C LEU A 117 -17.50 5.81 -13.45
N GLY A 118 -18.47 5.41 -14.28
CA GLY A 118 -18.68 4.02 -14.68
C GLY A 118 -17.45 3.41 -15.35
N SER A 119 -16.87 4.13 -16.33
CA SER A 119 -15.67 3.68 -17.03
C SER A 119 -14.49 3.46 -16.08
N ARG A 120 -14.33 4.33 -15.08
CA ARG A 120 -13.28 4.18 -14.06
C ARG A 120 -13.53 2.96 -13.17
N LEU A 121 -14.71 2.87 -12.55
CA LEU A 121 -15.02 1.80 -11.60
C LEU A 121 -14.97 0.42 -12.26
N LEU A 122 -15.56 0.28 -13.45
CA LEU A 122 -15.52 -0.96 -14.21
C LEU A 122 -14.09 -1.40 -14.54
N ARG A 123 -13.24 -0.50 -15.04
CA ARG A 123 -11.83 -0.83 -15.33
C ARG A 123 -11.03 -1.14 -14.07
N GLN A 124 -11.30 -0.47 -12.95
CA GLN A 124 -10.66 -0.76 -11.66
C GLN A 124 -10.98 -2.18 -11.16
N HIS A 125 -12.14 -2.72 -11.55
CA HIS A 125 -12.59 -4.08 -11.23
C HIS A 125 -12.32 -5.08 -12.37
N GLY A 126 -11.52 -4.71 -13.38
CA GLY A 126 -11.07 -5.63 -14.43
C GLY A 126 -12.03 -5.80 -15.62
N TYR A 127 -13.16 -5.11 -15.65
CA TYR A 127 -14.06 -5.14 -16.80
C TYR A 127 -13.46 -4.38 -17.99
N ASN A 128 -13.57 -4.96 -19.18
CA ASN A 128 -13.09 -4.34 -20.40
C ASN A 128 -14.06 -3.26 -20.88
N VAL A 129 -13.66 -2.00 -20.78
CA VAL A 129 -14.45 -0.85 -21.20
C VAL A 129 -13.77 -0.08 -22.32
N SER A 130 -14.40 0.00 -23.50
CA SER A 130 -13.85 0.78 -24.62
C SER A 130 -13.81 2.28 -24.29
N SER A 131 -12.73 2.96 -24.67
CA SER A 131 -12.65 4.42 -24.62
C SER A 131 -13.60 5.12 -25.61
N ASP A 132 -14.18 4.39 -26.56
CA ASP A 132 -15.09 4.95 -27.56
C ASP A 132 -16.38 5.48 -26.97
N ILE A 133 -16.75 5.04 -25.76
CA ILE A 133 -17.88 5.57 -25.00
C ILE A 133 -17.77 7.08 -24.75
N PHE A 134 -16.55 7.64 -24.83
CA PHE A 134 -16.33 9.08 -24.71
C PHE A 134 -16.48 9.85 -26.02
N ASN A 135 -16.63 9.19 -27.17
CA ASN A 135 -16.73 9.85 -28.46
C ASN A 135 -18.01 10.69 -28.60
N GLN A 136 -19.08 10.35 -27.87
CA GLN A 136 -20.29 11.17 -27.79
C GLN A 136 -20.06 12.57 -27.19
N PHE A 137 -19.00 12.74 -26.40
CA PHE A 137 -18.61 14.01 -25.78
C PHE A 137 -17.59 14.79 -26.61
N LYS A 138 -17.22 14.28 -27.79
CA LYS A 138 -16.27 14.92 -28.70
C LYS A 138 -16.96 15.65 -29.84
N ASP A 139 -16.28 16.66 -30.38
CA ASP A 139 -16.63 17.34 -31.62
C ASP A 139 -16.16 16.55 -32.85
N ALA A 140 -16.43 17.08 -34.05
CA ALA A 140 -16.03 16.46 -35.31
C ALA A 140 -14.50 16.35 -35.51
N ASN A 141 -13.72 17.13 -34.76
CA ASN A 141 -12.25 17.11 -34.79
C ASN A 141 -11.66 16.12 -33.75
N GLY A 142 -12.51 15.49 -32.93
CA GLY A 142 -12.09 14.58 -31.87
C GLY A 142 -11.73 15.26 -30.54
N ASN A 143 -11.98 16.57 -30.40
CA ASN A 143 -11.76 17.30 -29.15
C ASN A 143 -13.00 17.23 -28.26
N PHE A 144 -12.83 17.27 -26.93
CA PHE A 144 -13.99 17.37 -26.02
C PHE A 144 -14.76 18.68 -26.23
N LYS A 145 -16.09 18.60 -26.30
CA LYS A 145 -16.98 19.75 -26.53
C LYS A 145 -16.76 20.83 -25.46
N GLU A 146 -16.56 22.09 -25.87
CA GLU A 146 -16.35 23.22 -24.94
C GLU A 146 -17.50 23.44 -23.96
N SER A 147 -18.71 23.01 -24.34
CA SER A 147 -19.91 23.05 -23.48
C SER A 147 -19.77 22.26 -22.18
N LEU A 148 -18.75 21.40 -22.05
CA LEU A 148 -18.48 20.57 -20.86
C LEU A 148 -17.74 21.32 -19.75
N THR A 149 -17.22 22.53 -20.01
CA THR A 149 -16.33 23.26 -19.10
C THR A 149 -17.02 23.92 -17.91
N ALA A 150 -18.35 24.05 -17.93
CA ALA A 150 -19.08 24.91 -17.00
C ALA A 150 -19.20 24.39 -15.54
N ASN A 151 -18.86 23.13 -15.24
CA ASN A 151 -19.45 22.48 -14.04
C ASN A 151 -18.49 21.76 -13.06
N VAL A 152 -17.17 21.98 -13.06
CA VAL A 152 -16.27 21.08 -12.30
C VAL A 152 -14.99 21.68 -11.73
N SER A 153 -14.79 23.00 -11.73
CA SER A 153 -13.51 23.64 -11.34
C SER A 153 -12.96 23.17 -9.97
N ALA A 154 -13.79 23.11 -8.92
CA ALA A 154 -13.33 22.70 -7.58
C ALA A 154 -12.95 21.22 -7.50
N GLN A 155 -13.73 20.33 -8.13
CA GLN A 155 -13.45 18.90 -8.19
C GLN A 155 -12.22 18.59 -9.05
N ILE A 156 -12.02 19.37 -10.12
CA ILE A 156 -10.83 19.29 -10.99
C ILE A 156 -9.59 19.72 -10.22
N SER A 157 -9.61 20.84 -9.50
CA SER A 157 -8.46 21.28 -8.70
C SER A 157 -8.01 20.22 -7.69
N GLN A 158 -8.97 19.60 -6.98
CA GLN A 158 -8.66 18.52 -6.04
C GLN A 158 -8.12 17.25 -6.73
N ALA A 159 -8.71 16.85 -7.86
CA ALA A 159 -8.26 15.69 -8.62
C ALA A 159 -6.87 15.88 -9.27
N LEU A 160 -6.53 17.12 -9.65
CA LEU A 160 -5.23 17.49 -10.19
C LEU A 160 -4.13 17.48 -9.12
N GLU A 161 -4.45 17.90 -7.89
CA GLU A 161 -3.51 17.80 -6.78
C GLU A 161 -3.22 16.35 -6.40
N ARG A 162 -4.23 15.48 -6.41
CA ARG A 162 -4.09 14.05 -6.06
C ARG A 162 -5.02 13.17 -6.90
N PRO A 163 -4.53 12.60 -8.01
CA PRO A 163 -5.30 11.64 -8.78
C PRO A 163 -5.71 10.44 -7.91
N LEU A 164 -7.00 10.15 -7.84
CA LEU A 164 -7.57 9.10 -6.96
C LEU A 164 -6.89 7.74 -7.14
N LEU A 165 -6.49 7.41 -8.37
CA LEU A 165 -5.80 6.17 -8.73
C LEU A 165 -4.36 6.07 -8.21
N LYS A 166 -3.74 7.19 -7.83
CA LYS A 166 -2.36 7.24 -7.30
C LYS A 166 -2.31 7.48 -5.80
N CYS A 167 -3.46 7.62 -5.14
CA CYS A 167 -3.54 7.87 -3.71
C CYS A 167 -3.53 6.54 -2.94
N LEU A 168 -2.82 6.49 -1.82
CA LEU A 168 -2.89 5.36 -0.89
C LEU A 168 -4.31 5.27 -0.32
N ALA A 169 -4.96 4.11 -0.43
CA ALA A 169 -6.38 3.93 -0.11
C ALA A 169 -6.75 4.47 1.29
N ARG A 170 -5.95 4.17 2.32
CA ARG A 170 -6.17 4.67 3.69
C ARG A 170 -6.00 6.18 3.84
N LEU A 171 -5.05 6.78 3.12
CA LEU A 171 -4.86 8.24 3.13
C LEU A 171 -6.01 8.95 2.38
N GLY A 172 -6.44 8.36 1.26
CA GLY A 172 -7.61 8.79 0.52
C GLY A 172 -8.86 8.78 1.39
N ALA A 173 -9.11 7.66 2.10
CA ALA A 173 -10.23 7.52 3.02
C ALA A 173 -10.23 8.56 4.14
N ARG A 174 -9.08 8.79 4.78
CA ARG A 174 -8.95 9.81 5.83
C ARG A 174 -9.38 11.20 5.34
N ASN A 175 -8.92 11.59 4.15
CA ASN A 175 -9.23 12.91 3.60
C ASN A 175 -10.68 12.99 3.11
N TYR A 176 -11.23 11.89 2.62
CA TYR A 176 -12.59 11.85 2.10
C TYR A 176 -13.65 11.85 3.21
N LEU A 177 -13.34 11.32 4.40
CA LEU A 177 -14.28 11.27 5.53
C LEU A 177 -14.87 12.65 5.88
N SER A 178 -14.06 13.71 5.89
CA SER A 178 -14.56 15.06 6.18
C SER A 178 -15.39 15.62 5.02
N ILE A 179 -14.98 15.38 3.78
CA ILE A 179 -15.69 15.83 2.58
C ILE A 179 -17.09 15.21 2.55
N TYR A 180 -17.17 13.89 2.74
CA TYR A 180 -18.43 13.16 2.74
C TYR A 180 -19.35 13.57 3.90
N GLN A 181 -18.78 13.94 5.06
CA GLN A 181 -19.57 14.46 6.18
C GLN A 181 -20.25 15.81 5.86
N ASP A 182 -19.62 16.64 5.05
CA ASP A 182 -20.15 17.97 4.68
C ASP A 182 -21.14 17.89 3.49
N GLU A 183 -21.26 16.75 2.83
CA GLU A 183 -22.22 16.55 1.73
C GLU A 183 -23.66 16.51 2.27
N VAL A 184 -24.55 17.30 1.66
CA VAL A 184 -25.96 17.41 2.09
C VAL A 184 -26.71 16.07 2.00
N SER A 185 -26.35 15.22 1.04
CA SER A 185 -27.00 13.94 0.76
C SER A 185 -26.26 12.72 1.31
N HIS A 186 -25.32 12.91 2.25
CA HIS A 186 -24.55 11.79 2.76
C HIS A 186 -25.43 10.81 3.55
N ASN A 187 -25.15 9.52 3.40
CA ASN A 187 -25.76 8.48 4.21
C ASN A 187 -25.06 8.43 5.58
N GLU A 188 -25.80 8.77 6.64
CA GLU A 188 -25.29 8.80 8.01
C GLU A 188 -24.79 7.43 8.49
N THR A 189 -25.51 6.34 8.17
CA THR A 189 -25.14 4.98 8.58
C THR A 189 -23.79 4.58 7.98
N LEU A 190 -23.60 4.86 6.69
CA LEU A 190 -22.34 4.60 5.98
C LEU A 190 -21.19 5.44 6.53
N LEU A 191 -21.44 6.73 6.85
CA LEU A 191 -20.44 7.59 7.48
C LEU A 191 -20.04 7.08 8.88
N LYS A 192 -21.01 6.64 9.69
CA LYS A 192 -20.77 6.05 11.01
C LYS A 192 -19.93 4.77 10.89
N LEU A 193 -20.29 3.88 9.97
CA LEU A 193 -19.51 2.67 9.67
C LEU A 193 -18.07 3.02 9.30
N ALA A 194 -17.87 3.95 8.35
CA ALA A 194 -16.54 4.33 7.89
C ALA A 194 -15.66 4.92 9.00
N LYS A 195 -16.22 5.76 9.87
CA LYS A 195 -15.49 6.32 11.02
C LYS A 195 -15.09 5.25 12.04
N LEU A 196 -16.02 4.37 12.40
CA LEU A 196 -15.76 3.31 13.37
C LEU A 196 -14.74 2.31 12.83
N ASP A 197 -14.92 1.86 11.59
CA ASP A 197 -13.98 0.96 10.92
C ASP A 197 -12.57 1.56 10.81
N PHE A 198 -12.47 2.83 10.38
CA PHE A 198 -11.18 3.51 10.27
C PHE A 198 -10.45 3.57 11.62
N ASN A 199 -11.17 3.89 12.70
CA ASN A 199 -10.58 3.94 14.04
C ASN A 199 -10.21 2.55 14.57
N LEU A 200 -11.04 1.54 14.27
CA LEU A 200 -10.78 0.16 14.65
C LEU A 200 -9.51 -0.37 13.99
N VAL A 201 -9.37 -0.24 12.67
CA VAL A 201 -8.17 -0.67 11.97
C VAL A 201 -6.97 0.19 12.35
N GLN A 202 -7.14 1.49 12.60
CA GLN A 202 -6.07 2.32 13.17
C GLN A 202 -5.60 1.80 14.54
N SER A 203 -6.51 1.30 15.38
CA SER A 203 -6.14 0.73 16.69
C SER A 203 -5.31 -0.54 16.54
N LEU A 204 -5.64 -1.38 15.56
CA LEU A 204 -4.85 -2.56 15.21
C LEU A 204 -3.46 -2.17 14.70
N HIS A 205 -3.38 -1.24 13.75
CA HIS A 205 -2.08 -0.75 13.25
C HIS A 205 -1.21 -0.14 14.37
N LYS A 206 -1.81 0.52 15.37
CA LYS A 206 -1.06 1.04 16.53
C LYS A 206 -0.53 -0.08 17.42
N LYS A 207 -1.28 -1.18 17.56
CA LYS A 207 -0.83 -2.38 18.29
C LYS A 207 0.32 -3.05 17.55
N GLU A 208 0.18 -3.30 16.25
CA GLU A 208 1.24 -3.84 15.40
C GLU A 208 2.49 -2.95 15.42
N LEU A 209 2.32 -1.63 15.31
CA LEU A 209 3.43 -0.67 15.38
C LEU A 209 4.11 -0.71 16.75
N SER A 210 3.38 -0.91 17.84
CA SER A 210 3.95 -1.07 19.17
C SER A 210 4.80 -2.32 19.29
N GLU A 211 4.32 -3.45 18.74
CA GLU A 211 5.07 -4.71 18.70
C GLU A 211 6.34 -4.57 17.85
N ILE A 212 6.24 -3.98 16.66
CA ILE A 212 7.39 -3.71 15.78
C ILE A 212 8.40 -2.77 16.46
N THR A 213 7.93 -1.72 17.13
CA THR A 213 8.82 -0.75 17.80
C THR A 213 9.54 -1.42 18.99
N ARG A 214 8.85 -2.29 19.74
CA ARG A 214 9.47 -3.07 20.83
C ARG A 214 10.53 -4.02 20.30
N TRP A 215 10.21 -4.78 19.26
CA TRP A 215 11.17 -5.65 18.59
C TRP A 215 12.39 -4.86 18.09
N TRP A 216 12.20 -3.71 17.45
CA TRP A 216 13.30 -2.85 16.98
C TRP A 216 14.23 -2.40 18.11
N LYS A 217 13.67 -2.06 19.28
CA LYS A 217 14.43 -1.68 20.48
C LYS A 217 15.17 -2.87 21.10
N GLU A 218 14.58 -4.06 21.14
CA GLU A 218 15.23 -5.28 21.62
C GLU A 218 16.43 -5.68 20.76
N VAL A 219 16.32 -5.49 19.44
CA VAL A 219 17.45 -5.70 18.53
C VAL A 219 18.54 -4.63 18.72
N ASP A 220 18.22 -3.45 19.24
CA ASP A 220 19.16 -2.36 19.56
C ASP A 220 20.00 -1.93 18.34
N PHE A 221 19.33 -1.76 17.20
CA PHE A 221 19.97 -1.36 15.93
C PHE A 221 20.66 0.00 16.01
N GLU A 222 20.16 0.92 16.83
CA GLU A 222 20.76 2.24 17.04
C GLU A 222 22.22 2.13 17.49
N ARG A 223 22.52 1.22 18.42
CA ARG A 223 23.88 0.99 18.92
C ARG A 223 24.66 0.01 18.06
N LYS A 224 23.99 -1.03 17.52
CA LYS A 224 24.65 -2.09 16.74
C LYS A 224 24.98 -1.66 15.30
N LEU A 225 24.16 -0.81 14.69
CA LEU A 225 24.28 -0.31 13.31
C LEU A 225 24.04 1.21 13.24
N PRO A 226 24.90 2.05 13.86
CA PRO A 226 24.69 3.49 13.96
C PRO A 226 24.74 4.25 12.62
N PHE A 227 25.16 3.58 11.54
CA PHE A 227 25.16 4.11 10.18
C PHE A 227 23.82 3.88 9.46
N GLY A 228 22.94 3.03 9.99
CA GLY A 228 21.60 2.80 9.45
C GLY A 228 20.65 3.96 9.79
N ARG A 229 19.62 4.18 8.96
CA ARG A 229 18.57 5.16 9.26
C ARG A 229 17.60 4.59 10.28
N ASP A 230 17.44 5.24 11.42
CA ASP A 230 16.38 4.91 12.38
C ASP A 230 15.04 5.51 11.92
N ARG A 231 14.28 4.71 11.16
CA ARG A 231 13.03 5.09 10.49
C ARG A 231 12.02 3.95 10.49
N ILE A 232 11.97 3.15 11.56
CA ILE A 232 11.09 1.97 11.63
C ILE A 232 9.59 2.31 11.48
N VAL A 233 9.20 3.55 11.79
CA VAL A 233 7.82 4.04 11.61
C VAL A 233 7.53 4.36 10.13
N GLU A 234 8.55 4.80 9.38
CA GLU A 234 8.42 5.22 7.98
C GLU A 234 8.88 4.15 6.97
N LEU A 235 9.69 3.19 7.39
CA LEU A 235 10.40 2.27 6.51
C LEU A 235 10.24 0.82 6.94
N TRP A 236 9.95 0.00 5.92
CA TRP A 236 10.65 -1.25 5.66
C TRP A 236 11.70 -0.95 4.58
N ASP A 237 12.95 -0.66 4.97
CA ASP A 237 14.04 -0.39 4.03
C ASP A 237 15.26 -1.22 4.40
N VAL A 238 15.57 -2.16 3.52
CA VAL A 238 16.66 -3.14 3.66
C VAL A 238 17.84 -2.57 2.91
N ASN A 239 18.67 -1.78 3.58
CA ASN A 239 19.84 -1.18 2.95
C ASN A 239 21.05 -1.11 3.87
N CYS A 240 22.10 -1.86 3.47
CA CYS A 240 23.51 -1.45 3.35
C CYS A 240 24.42 -2.67 3.54
N MET A 241 24.74 -3.40 2.47
CA MET A 241 25.77 -4.45 2.49
C MET A 241 26.89 -4.06 1.54
N ASP A 242 28.12 -3.97 2.07
CA ASP A 242 29.32 -4.55 1.44
C ASP A 242 30.53 -4.62 2.42
N GLU A 243 31.30 -5.71 2.24
CA GLU A 243 32.53 -6.18 2.92
C GLU A 243 32.49 -6.35 4.45
N LEU A 244 31.91 -7.47 4.90
CA LEU A 244 31.34 -7.72 6.23
C LEU A 244 32.37 -7.94 7.38
N PRO A 245 32.49 -6.98 8.32
CA PRO A 245 33.18 -7.09 9.59
C PRO A 245 32.20 -7.50 10.72
N ASP A 246 32.69 -7.65 11.96
CA ASP A 246 31.94 -8.20 13.12
C ASP A 246 30.52 -7.61 13.36
N TYR A 247 30.24 -6.37 12.91
CA TYR A 247 28.91 -5.74 13.01
C TYR A 247 27.85 -6.33 12.04
N MET A 248 28.26 -6.98 10.95
CA MET A 248 27.33 -7.56 9.96
C MET A 248 26.89 -8.98 10.32
N GLN A 249 27.63 -9.69 11.19
CA GLN A 249 27.17 -10.97 11.76
C GLN A 249 25.87 -10.77 12.54
N ILE A 250 25.76 -9.65 13.25
CA ILE A 250 24.54 -9.24 13.96
C ILE A 250 23.39 -9.09 12.97
N TYR A 251 23.60 -8.35 11.88
CA TYR A 251 22.58 -8.12 10.86
C TYR A 251 22.11 -9.42 10.20
N TYR A 252 23.05 -10.27 9.75
CA TYR A 252 22.73 -11.54 9.10
C TYR A 252 22.04 -12.50 10.06
N GLN A 253 22.46 -12.56 11.33
CA GLN A 253 21.80 -13.36 12.36
C GLN A 253 20.37 -12.87 12.62
N THR A 254 20.15 -11.56 12.74
CA THR A 254 18.81 -11.00 12.89
C THR A 254 17.93 -11.30 11.67
N LEU A 255 18.48 -11.18 10.46
CA LEU A 255 17.75 -11.49 9.23
C LEU A 255 17.36 -12.97 9.15
N LEU A 256 18.29 -13.89 9.50
CA LEU A 256 18.01 -15.32 9.55
C LEU A 256 16.98 -15.66 10.62
N ASN A 257 17.09 -15.08 11.81
CA ASN A 257 16.13 -15.27 12.89
C ASN A 257 14.73 -14.81 12.46
N LEU A 258 14.63 -13.63 11.83
CA LEU A 258 13.38 -13.12 11.28
C LEU A 258 12.79 -14.09 10.26
N PHE A 259 13.58 -14.58 9.30
CA PHE A 259 13.08 -15.55 8.32
C PHE A 259 12.63 -16.86 8.96
N ASN A 260 13.29 -17.33 10.02
CA ASN A 260 12.88 -18.53 10.74
C ASN A 260 11.59 -18.31 11.54
N GLU A 261 11.45 -17.16 12.21
CA GLU A 261 10.21 -16.78 12.93
C GLU A 261 9.02 -16.69 11.96
N VAL A 262 9.21 -16.07 10.80
CA VAL A 262 8.17 -16.00 9.77
C VAL A 262 7.90 -17.39 9.19
N GLU A 263 8.92 -18.25 9.04
CA GLU A 263 8.75 -19.63 8.58
C GLU A 263 7.91 -20.47 9.55
N ASP A 264 8.15 -20.37 10.84
CA ASP A 264 7.35 -21.04 11.87
C ASP A 264 5.88 -20.59 11.85
N GLU A 265 5.62 -19.30 11.68
CA GLU A 265 4.24 -18.78 11.52
C GLU A 265 3.59 -19.23 10.20
N MET A 266 4.33 -19.22 9.09
CA MET A 266 3.81 -19.65 7.79
C MET A 266 3.55 -21.17 7.75
N VAL A 267 4.32 -21.98 8.48
CA VAL A 267 4.06 -23.42 8.65
C VAL A 267 2.73 -23.65 9.36
N LYS A 268 2.43 -22.90 10.42
CA LYS A 268 1.13 -22.99 11.13
C LYS A 268 -0.06 -22.67 10.20
N GLN A 269 0.15 -21.78 9.23
CA GLN A 269 -0.86 -21.39 8.25
C GLN A 269 -0.87 -22.25 6.97
N GLY A 270 0.00 -23.27 6.87
CA GLY A 270 0.10 -24.15 5.69
C GLY A 270 0.73 -23.48 4.45
N ASN A 271 1.43 -22.37 4.61
CA ASN A 271 1.95 -21.52 3.52
C ASN A 271 3.49 -21.46 3.48
N SER A 272 4.19 -22.48 3.98
CA SER A 272 5.66 -22.50 4.12
C SER A 272 6.43 -22.24 2.82
N TYR A 273 5.89 -22.64 1.66
CA TYR A 273 6.50 -22.39 0.35
C TYR A 273 6.75 -20.90 0.06
N ARG A 274 5.97 -19.98 0.67
CA ARG A 274 6.14 -18.52 0.48
C ARG A 274 7.47 -18.01 1.01
N ILE A 275 8.03 -18.67 2.03
CA ILE A 275 9.33 -18.31 2.61
C ILE A 275 10.47 -18.54 1.62
N TYR A 276 10.40 -19.61 0.85
CA TYR A 276 11.39 -19.89 -0.19
C TYR A 276 11.48 -18.73 -1.19
N HIS A 277 10.33 -18.28 -1.71
CA HIS A 277 10.28 -17.14 -2.61
C HIS A 277 10.78 -15.85 -1.96
N ALA A 278 10.45 -15.60 -0.69
CA ALA A 278 10.93 -14.44 0.04
C ALA A 278 12.45 -14.45 0.24
N LYS A 279 13.04 -15.62 0.53
CA LYS A 279 14.49 -15.82 0.62
C LYS A 279 15.17 -15.58 -0.74
N GLU A 280 14.60 -16.06 -1.84
CA GLU A 280 15.14 -15.81 -3.19
C GLU A 280 15.06 -14.34 -3.61
N ALA A 281 13.94 -13.68 -3.33
CA ALA A 281 13.78 -12.23 -3.55
C ALA A 281 14.79 -11.41 -2.74
N ALA A 282 15.03 -11.77 -1.48
CA ALA A 282 16.05 -11.12 -0.65
C ALA A 282 17.46 -11.30 -1.23
N LYS A 283 17.81 -12.51 -1.71
CA LYS A 283 19.09 -12.75 -2.38
C LYS A 283 19.24 -11.94 -3.67
N ALA A 284 18.17 -11.83 -4.47
CA ALA A 284 18.16 -11.03 -5.69
C ALA A 284 18.39 -9.54 -5.40
N SER A 285 17.71 -9.00 -4.37
CA SER A 285 17.91 -7.64 -3.89
C SER A 285 19.36 -7.41 -3.45
N CYS A 286 19.94 -8.32 -2.67
CA CYS A 286 21.34 -8.23 -2.23
C CYS A 286 22.32 -8.22 -3.41
N ARG A 287 22.10 -9.06 -4.43
CA ARG A 287 22.92 -9.07 -5.66
C ARG A 287 22.80 -7.75 -6.44
N ALA A 288 21.61 -7.17 -6.49
CA ALA A 288 21.36 -5.90 -7.16
C ALA A 288 22.06 -4.73 -6.43
N TYR A 289 22.00 -4.68 -5.10
CA TYR A 289 22.76 -3.72 -4.30
C TYR A 289 24.27 -3.85 -4.51
N PHE A 290 24.78 -5.09 -4.52
CA PHE A 290 26.20 -5.33 -4.81
C PHE A 290 26.61 -4.87 -6.22
N ALA A 291 25.75 -5.06 -7.22
CA ALA A 291 26.00 -4.55 -8.57
C ALA A 291 26.07 -3.01 -8.58
N ALA A 292 25.15 -2.33 -7.90
CA ALA A 292 25.16 -0.88 -7.78
C ALA A 292 26.39 -0.35 -7.03
N ALA A 293 26.81 -1.03 -5.96
CA ALA A 293 28.02 -0.70 -5.22
C ALA A 293 29.28 -0.90 -6.07
N ARG A 294 29.33 -1.96 -6.88
CA ARG A 294 30.42 -2.21 -7.83
C ARG A 294 30.52 -1.09 -8.87
N TRP A 295 29.39 -0.67 -9.46
CA TRP A 295 29.39 0.45 -10.40
C TRP A 295 29.96 1.72 -9.79
N LEU A 296 29.58 2.03 -8.55
CA LEU A 296 30.12 3.17 -7.81
C LEU A 296 31.63 3.04 -7.55
N HIS A 297 32.08 1.87 -7.11
CA HIS A 297 33.49 1.61 -6.79
C HIS A 297 34.38 1.66 -8.04
N GLU A 298 33.91 1.09 -9.16
CA GLU A 298 34.65 1.02 -10.42
C GLU A 298 34.51 2.30 -11.27
N GLY A 299 33.64 3.24 -10.87
CA GLY A 299 33.32 4.44 -11.66
C GLY A 299 32.59 4.11 -12.98
N CYS A 300 31.91 2.97 -13.04
CA CYS A 300 31.18 2.51 -14.21
C CYS A 300 29.79 3.17 -14.26
N ILE A 301 29.42 3.69 -15.44
CA ILE A 301 28.07 4.21 -15.68
C ILE A 301 27.32 3.16 -16.50
N PRO A 302 26.30 2.47 -15.93
CA PRO A 302 25.53 1.47 -16.65
C PRO A 302 24.65 2.10 -17.73
N SER A 303 24.20 1.28 -18.68
CA SER A 303 23.12 1.71 -19.59
C SER A 303 21.80 1.91 -18.84
N MET A 304 20.87 2.68 -19.41
CA MET A 304 19.56 2.89 -18.81
C MET A 304 18.79 1.58 -18.59
N GLU A 305 18.91 0.62 -19.51
CA GLU A 305 18.24 -0.67 -19.42
C GLU A 305 18.77 -1.50 -18.25
N GLU A 306 20.09 -1.59 -18.11
CA GLU A 306 20.75 -2.30 -16.99
C GLU A 306 20.44 -1.62 -15.65
N TYR A 307 20.50 -0.29 -15.61
CA TYR A 307 20.14 0.49 -14.42
C TYR A 307 18.69 0.25 -14.00
N MET A 308 17.75 0.24 -14.96
CA MET A 308 16.33 -0.01 -14.66
C MET A 308 16.09 -1.44 -14.17
N HIS A 309 16.78 -2.43 -14.73
CA HIS A 309 16.69 -3.81 -14.26
C HIS A 309 17.18 -3.95 -12.81
N VAL A 310 18.38 -3.44 -12.52
CA VAL A 310 18.96 -3.47 -11.17
C VAL A 310 18.15 -2.61 -10.19
N GLY A 311 17.72 -1.43 -10.61
CA GLY A 311 16.89 -0.52 -9.80
C GLY A 311 15.53 -1.13 -9.43
N LYS A 312 14.92 -1.91 -10.32
CA LYS A 312 13.67 -2.64 -10.03
C LYS A 312 13.85 -3.68 -8.93
N LEU A 313 14.98 -4.41 -8.94
CA LEU A 313 15.32 -5.41 -7.92
C LEU A 313 15.75 -4.78 -6.59
N MET A 314 16.40 -3.61 -6.61
CA MET A 314 16.75 -2.87 -5.39
C MET A 314 15.53 -2.28 -4.68
N LYS A 315 14.54 -1.81 -5.45
CA LYS A 315 13.44 -1.01 -4.92
C LYS A 315 12.55 -1.79 -3.93
N ASP A 316 12.35 -3.10 -4.10
CA ASP A 316 11.52 -3.88 -3.17
C ASP A 316 11.79 -5.40 -3.21
N ILE A 317 11.88 -6.04 -2.02
CA ILE A 317 11.73 -7.50 -1.86
C ILE A 317 10.32 -7.94 -2.30
N VAL A 318 9.31 -7.10 -2.04
CA VAL A 318 7.91 -7.35 -2.41
C VAL A 318 7.71 -7.29 -3.92
N THR A 319 8.25 -6.29 -4.61
CA THR A 319 8.17 -6.23 -6.08
C THR A 319 8.95 -7.39 -6.71
N SER A 320 10.08 -7.82 -6.10
CA SER A 320 10.83 -9.01 -6.53
C SER A 320 10.03 -10.33 -6.43
N LEU A 321 9.09 -10.45 -5.48
CA LEU A 321 8.18 -11.60 -5.37
C LEU A 321 7.14 -11.68 -6.51
N TYR A 322 6.86 -10.56 -7.19
CA TYR A 322 5.91 -10.48 -8.30
C TYR A 322 6.56 -10.45 -9.68
N ILE A 323 7.89 -10.39 -9.77
CA ILE A 323 8.61 -10.22 -11.05
C ILE A 323 8.90 -11.56 -11.74
N ASP A 324 8.99 -12.67 -11.02
CA ASP A 324 9.18 -13.98 -11.62
C ASP A 324 8.04 -14.93 -11.24
N PRO A 325 7.07 -15.19 -12.14
CA PRO A 325 6.39 -16.47 -12.11
C PRO A 325 7.45 -17.50 -12.51
N VAL A 326 8.16 -18.06 -11.53
CA VAL A 326 8.84 -19.34 -11.75
C VAL A 326 7.73 -20.29 -12.21
N PRO A 327 7.81 -20.85 -13.44
CA PRO A 327 6.79 -21.78 -13.90
C PRO A 327 6.74 -22.95 -12.91
N LEU A 328 5.51 -23.31 -12.50
CA LEU A 328 5.23 -24.51 -11.74
C LEU A 328 5.79 -25.77 -12.41
#